data_AF-A0A2E6H7Z4-F1
#
_entry.id   AF-A0A2E6H7Z4-F1
#
_cell.length_a   1.000
_cell.length_b   1.000
_cell.length_c   1.000
_cell.angle_alpha   90.00
_cell.angle_beta   90.00
_cell.angle_gamma   90.00
#
_symmetry.space_group_name_H-M   'P 1'
#
loop_
_entity.id
_entity.type
_entity.pdbx_description
1 polymer ?
#
loop_
_entity_poly.entity_id
_entity_poly.type
_entity_poly.pdbx_seq_one_letter_code
_entity_poly.pdbx_strand_id
1 'polypeptide(L)'
;MSNGDDTDEIKSFQAHRLGTWAELIGASFLIRRKFEVFIHTGSQSICDLVAFQRRGAVGKLDPVLIDVKFVNLDLDRAGPKPLSHEQIRAGVVRMVVGADGAVVCEWDLNTKGRNRSSNEHTGKAGAKLSVTTNTAKDN
;
A
#
# COMPACT_ATOMS: atom_id res chain seq x y z
N MET A 1 19.11 -35.61 15.98
CA MET A 1 19.04 -34.88 14.69
C MET A 1 17.74 -34.09 14.68
N SER A 2 17.78 -32.81 15.04
CA SER A 2 16.62 -31.90 15.00
C SER A 2 17.13 -30.48 14.68
N ASN A 3 17.57 -30.27 13.44
CA ASN A 3 18.03 -28.95 12.95
C ASN A 3 17.05 -28.35 11.94
N GLY A 4 15.82 -28.86 11.86
CA GLY A 4 14.82 -28.45 10.85
C GLY A 4 13.77 -27.46 11.35
N ASP A 5 13.51 -27.41 12.67
CA ASP A 5 12.38 -26.64 13.24
C ASP A 5 12.74 -25.17 13.47
N ASP A 6 13.93 -24.90 14.04
CA ASP A 6 14.33 -23.54 14.44
C ASP A 6 14.40 -22.55 13.26
N THR A 7 14.72 -23.03 12.06
CA THR A 7 14.84 -22.18 10.87
C THR A 7 13.51 -21.62 10.38
N ASP A 8 12.41 -22.33 10.60
CA ASP A 8 11.09 -21.87 10.14
C ASP A 8 10.43 -20.94 11.17
N GLU A 9 10.70 -21.15 12.46
CA GLU A 9 10.32 -20.21 13.51
C GLU A 9 11.02 -18.85 13.35
N ILE A 10 12.33 -18.83 13.05
CA ILE A 10 13.09 -17.59 12.85
C ILE A 10 12.56 -16.80 11.64
N LYS A 11 12.24 -17.47 10.52
CA LYS A 11 11.65 -16.83 9.34
C LYS A 11 10.26 -16.26 9.63
N SER A 12 9.43 -17.02 10.34
CA SER A 12 8.09 -16.58 10.75
C SER A 12 8.15 -15.34 11.65
N PHE A 13 9.05 -15.34 12.62
CA PHE A 13 9.28 -14.21 13.52
C PHE A 13 9.77 -12.95 12.77
N GLN A 14 10.72 -13.10 11.85
CA GLN A 14 11.19 -11.99 11.03
C GLN A 14 10.09 -11.43 10.13
N ALA A 15 9.29 -12.29 9.49
CA ALA A 15 8.17 -11.88 8.66
C ALA A 15 7.11 -11.10 9.47
N HIS A 16 6.80 -11.56 10.69
CA HIS A 16 5.88 -10.85 11.57
C HIS A 16 6.39 -9.45 11.95
N ARG A 17 7.68 -9.32 12.29
CA ARG A 17 8.27 -8.01 12.64
C ARG A 17 8.25 -7.04 11.46
N LEU A 18 8.52 -7.52 10.25
CA LEU A 18 8.46 -6.71 9.03
C LEU A 18 7.02 -6.29 8.71
N GLY A 19 6.04 -7.17 8.93
CA GLY A 19 4.61 -6.85 8.83
C GLY A 19 4.22 -5.72 9.78
N THR A 20 4.52 -5.86 11.08
CA THR A 20 4.25 -4.81 12.07
C THR A 20 4.96 -3.49 11.74
N TRP A 21 6.20 -3.53 11.28
CA TRP A 21 6.91 -2.32 10.84
C TRP A 21 6.20 -1.65 9.65
N ALA A 22 5.78 -2.42 8.65
CA ALA A 22 5.05 -1.90 7.50
C ALA A 22 3.70 -1.28 7.89
N GLU A 23 2.96 -1.90 8.81
CA GLU A 23 1.71 -1.35 9.35
C GLU A 23 1.92 0.02 10.02
N LEU A 24 2.99 0.17 10.81
CA LEU A 24 3.33 1.44 11.45
C LEU A 24 3.73 2.53 10.45
N ILE A 25 4.47 2.17 9.39
CA ILE A 25 4.79 3.09 8.29
C ILE A 25 3.52 3.50 7.53
N GLY A 26 2.64 2.55 7.22
CA GLY A 26 1.35 2.80 6.57
C GLY A 26 0.45 3.72 7.41
N ALA A 27 0.34 3.46 8.72
CA ALA A 27 -0.38 4.33 9.64
C ALA A 27 0.21 5.75 9.67
N SER A 28 1.54 5.86 9.76
CA SER A 28 2.23 7.15 9.74
C SER A 28 1.98 7.94 8.45
N PHE A 29 1.96 7.26 7.30
CA PHE A 29 1.66 7.85 6.00
C PHE A 29 0.24 8.44 5.94
N LEU A 30 -0.74 7.75 6.51
CA LEU A 30 -2.14 8.17 6.58
C LEU A 30 -2.35 9.32 7.58
N ILE A 31 -1.75 9.24 8.77
CA ILE A 31 -1.83 10.29 9.81
C ILE A 31 -1.29 11.62 9.27
N ARG A 32 -0.17 11.60 8.55
CA ARG A 32 0.39 12.80 7.89
C ARG A 32 -0.58 13.44 6.90
N ARG A 33 -1.49 12.64 6.33
CA ARG A 33 -2.56 13.08 5.41
C ARG A 33 -3.89 13.36 6.11
N LYS A 34 -3.87 13.53 7.44
CA LYS A 34 -5.01 13.88 8.28
C LYS A 34 -6.10 12.81 8.32
N PHE A 35 -5.72 11.55 8.19
CA PHE A 35 -6.59 10.43 8.53
C PHE A 35 -6.49 10.12 10.03
N GLU A 36 -7.61 9.73 10.63
CA GLU A 36 -7.64 9.01 11.89
C GLU A 36 -7.44 7.53 11.60
N VAL A 37 -6.48 6.87 12.25
CA VAL A 37 -6.07 5.50 11.92
C VAL A 37 -6.17 4.63 13.17
N PHE A 38 -6.81 3.47 13.02
CA PHE A 38 -6.88 2.42 14.03
C PHE A 38 -6.14 1.19 13.51
N ILE A 39 -5.29 0.61 14.34
CA ILE A 39 -4.51 -0.58 14.03
C ILE A 39 -5.12 -1.76 14.77
N HIS A 40 -5.34 -2.88 14.09
CA HIS A 40 -5.77 -4.09 14.75
C HIS A 40 -4.59 -4.77 15.46
N THR A 41 -4.77 -5.20 16.72
CA THR A 41 -3.69 -5.83 17.52
C THR A 41 -3.89 -7.33 17.74
N GLY A 42 -4.92 -7.94 17.15
CA GLY A 42 -5.20 -9.37 17.25
C GLY A 42 -4.62 -10.18 16.08
N SER A 43 -4.70 -11.51 16.20
CA SER A 43 -4.17 -12.45 15.21
C SER A 43 -5.11 -12.72 14.03
N GLN A 44 -6.36 -12.23 14.10
CA GLN A 44 -7.38 -12.47 13.09
C GLN A 44 -8.13 -11.17 12.84
N SER A 45 -7.92 -10.60 11.65
CA SER A 45 -8.67 -9.46 11.16
C SER A 45 -8.85 -9.53 9.65
N ILE A 46 -9.91 -8.90 9.18
CA ILE A 46 -10.16 -8.69 7.75
C ILE A 46 -9.21 -7.65 7.15
N CYS A 47 -8.66 -6.76 7.96
CA CYS A 47 -7.72 -5.72 7.55
C CYS A 47 -6.76 -5.34 8.68
N ASP A 48 -5.59 -4.83 8.33
CA ASP A 48 -4.56 -4.44 9.30
C ASP A 48 -4.84 -3.05 9.88
N LEU A 49 -5.33 -2.13 9.03
CA LEU A 49 -5.66 -0.76 9.41
C LEU A 49 -7.10 -0.39 9.03
N VAL A 50 -7.71 0.46 9.85
CA VAL A 50 -8.95 1.18 9.52
C VAL A 50 -8.66 2.67 9.55
N ALA A 51 -8.92 3.37 8.46
CA ALA A 51 -8.65 4.80 8.33
C ALA A 51 -9.91 5.60 8.03
N PHE A 52 -10.05 6.77 8.67
CA PHE A 52 -11.15 7.69 8.44
C PHE A 52 -10.61 9.06 8.03
N GLN A 53 -11.19 9.63 6.97
CA GLN A 53 -10.94 11.02 6.61
C GLN A 53 -12.13 11.87 6.99
N ARG A 54 -11.97 12.79 7.94
CA ARG A 54 -13.01 13.80 8.21
C ARG A 54 -13.14 14.73 7.01
N ARG A 55 -14.34 14.81 6.43
CA ARG A 55 -14.68 15.78 5.37
C ARG A 55 -15.83 16.66 5.82
N GLY A 56 -15.57 17.96 5.99
CA GLY A 56 -16.57 18.97 6.35
C GLY A 56 -16.96 19.02 7.84
N ALA A 57 -17.82 19.99 8.18
CA ALA A 57 -18.21 20.30 9.57
C ALA A 57 -19.15 19.27 10.22
N VAL A 58 -19.97 18.57 9.42
CA VAL A 58 -20.88 17.50 9.87
C VAL A 58 -20.26 16.12 9.59
N GLY A 59 -18.93 16.06 9.60
CA GLY A 59 -18.05 15.04 9.01
C GLY A 59 -18.64 13.65 8.84
N LYS A 60 -19.04 13.30 7.61
CA LYS A 60 -19.30 11.91 7.23
C LYS A 60 -17.96 11.16 7.32
N LEU A 61 -17.93 10.14 8.16
CA LEU A 61 -16.78 9.25 8.36
C LEU A 61 -16.99 8.03 7.45
N ASP A 62 -16.43 8.09 6.25
CA ASP A 62 -16.38 6.91 5.38
C ASP A 62 -15.10 6.11 5.75
N PRO A 63 -15.23 4.89 6.29
CA PRO A 63 -14.08 4.06 6.64
C PRO A 63 -13.38 3.55 5.37
N VAL A 64 -12.06 3.47 5.44
CA VAL A 64 -11.23 2.73 4.49
C VAL A 64 -10.59 1.58 5.25
N LEU A 65 -10.93 0.35 4.86
CA LEU A 65 -10.33 -0.88 5.39
C LEU A 65 -9.09 -1.20 4.57
N ILE A 66 -7.94 -1.37 5.22
CA ILE A 66 -6.64 -1.43 4.54
C ILE A 66 -5.88 -2.69 4.96
N ASP A 67 -5.51 -3.50 3.97
CA ASP A 67 -4.57 -4.60 4.11
C ASP A 67 -3.18 -4.10 3.71
N VAL A 68 -2.25 -4.15 4.64
CA VAL A 68 -0.86 -3.69 4.48
C VAL A 68 0.00 -4.88 4.07
N LYS A 69 0.87 -4.65 3.08
CA LYS A 69 1.82 -5.64 2.61
C LYS A 69 3.19 -5.04 2.53
N PHE A 70 4.13 -5.63 3.28
CA PHE A 70 5.55 -5.38 3.09
C PHE A 70 6.00 -6.05 1.78
N VAL A 71 6.76 -5.33 0.96
CA VAL A 71 7.40 -5.87 -0.25
C VAL A 71 8.86 -5.45 -0.25
N ASN A 72 9.76 -6.42 -0.35
CA ASN A 72 11.14 -6.14 -0.69
C ASN A 72 11.32 -6.39 -2.19
N LEU A 73 11.37 -5.33 -2.99
CA LEU A 73 11.43 -5.44 -4.47
C LEU A 73 12.64 -6.25 -4.97
N ASP A 74 13.72 -6.33 -4.18
CA ASP A 74 14.91 -7.11 -4.54
C ASP A 74 14.74 -8.62 -4.26
N LEU A 75 13.81 -9.01 -3.38
CA LEU A 75 13.59 -10.39 -2.94
C LEU A 75 12.25 -10.98 -3.43
N ASP A 76 11.21 -10.15 -3.55
CA ASP A 76 9.82 -10.56 -3.80
C ASP A 76 9.45 -10.45 -5.29
N ARG A 77 10.04 -11.30 -6.12
CA ARG A 77 9.70 -11.37 -7.57
C ARG A 77 8.24 -11.74 -7.84
N ALA A 78 7.58 -12.41 -6.90
CA ALA A 78 6.18 -12.85 -7.03
C ALA A 78 5.16 -11.75 -6.66
N GLY A 79 5.60 -10.63 -6.10
CA GLY A 79 4.72 -9.57 -5.62
C GLY A 79 3.92 -9.95 -4.35
N PRO A 80 3.13 -9.01 -3.80
CA PRO A 80 2.34 -9.25 -2.59
C PRO A 80 1.21 -10.25 -2.85
N LYS A 81 0.88 -11.06 -1.83
CA LYS A 81 -0.23 -12.01 -1.90
C LYS A 81 -1.55 -11.31 -2.26
N PRO A 82 -2.40 -11.91 -3.13
CA PRO A 82 -3.72 -11.38 -3.46
C PRO A 82 -4.61 -11.25 -2.22
N LEU A 83 -5.56 -10.30 -2.23
CA LEU A 83 -6.58 -10.19 -1.20
C LEU A 83 -7.49 -11.43 -1.23
N SER A 84 -7.97 -11.85 -0.06
CA SER A 84 -8.96 -12.92 0.02
C SER A 84 -10.31 -12.48 -0.55
N HIS A 85 -11.16 -13.44 -0.95
CA HIS A 85 -12.52 -13.12 -1.41
C HIS A 85 -13.36 -12.38 -0.36
N GLU A 86 -13.12 -12.65 0.92
CA GLU A 86 -13.80 -11.98 2.02
C GLU A 86 -13.35 -10.52 2.14
N GLN A 87 -12.05 -10.26 2.04
CA GLN A 87 -11.47 -8.91 2.02
C GLN A 87 -12.00 -8.09 0.84
N ILE A 88 -12.03 -8.68 -0.35
CA ILE A 88 -12.58 -8.03 -1.55
C ILE A 88 -14.05 -7.68 -1.35
N ARG A 89 -14.85 -8.59 -0.79
CA ARG A 89 -16.28 -8.36 -0.53
C ARG A 89 -16.50 -7.24 0.50
N ALA A 90 -15.64 -7.14 1.50
CA ALA A 90 -15.69 -6.08 2.51
C ALA A 90 -15.16 -4.72 2.00
N GLY A 91 -14.66 -4.64 0.77
CA GLY A 91 -14.11 -3.40 0.22
C GLY A 91 -12.73 -3.03 0.77
N VAL A 92 -11.97 -4.02 1.24
CA VAL A 92 -10.58 -3.83 1.67
C VAL A 92 -9.73 -3.41 0.48
N VAL A 93 -8.91 -2.39 0.68
CA VAL A 93 -7.94 -1.91 -0.30
C VAL A 93 -6.54 -2.28 0.15
N ARG A 94 -5.64 -2.53 -0.79
CA ARG A 94 -4.24 -2.81 -0.46
C ARG A 94 -3.42 -1.54 -0.34
N MET A 95 -2.54 -1.54 0.67
CA MET A 95 -1.41 -0.64 0.79
C MET A 95 -0.11 -1.46 0.77
N VAL A 96 0.82 -1.08 -0.09
CA VAL A 96 2.14 -1.69 -0.19
C VAL A 96 3.18 -0.78 0.42
N VAL A 97 4.02 -1.33 1.28
CA VAL A 97 5.16 -0.64 1.89
C VAL A 97 6.45 -1.32 1.42
N GLY A 98 7.29 -0.55 0.75
CA GLY A 98 8.61 -0.97 0.30
C GLY A 98 9.62 -1.05 1.44
N ALA A 99 10.70 -1.80 1.22
CA ALA A 99 11.86 -1.83 2.14
C ALA A 99 12.52 -0.46 2.35
N ASP A 100 12.39 0.45 1.37
CA ASP A 100 12.83 1.85 1.43
C ASP A 100 11.84 2.77 2.19
N GLY A 101 10.71 2.22 2.66
CA GLY A 101 9.63 2.96 3.30
C GLY A 101 8.70 3.69 2.32
N ALA A 102 8.85 3.48 1.01
CA ALA A 102 7.90 4.00 0.03
C ALA A 102 6.54 3.34 0.22
N VAL A 103 5.47 4.13 0.12
CA VAL A 103 4.10 3.65 0.30
C VAL A 103 3.30 3.85 -0.98
N VAL A 104 2.70 2.78 -1.49
CA VAL A 104 1.82 2.78 -2.67
C VAL A 104 0.46 2.25 -2.26
N CYS A 105 -0.59 3.01 -2.58
CA CYS A 105 -1.96 2.64 -2.25
C CYS A 105 -2.72 2.27 -3.53
N GLU A 106 -3.43 1.14 -3.54
CA GLU A 106 -4.14 0.70 -4.76
C GLU A 106 -5.29 1.64 -5.16
N TRP A 107 -5.83 2.45 -4.22
CA TRP A 107 -6.82 3.47 -4.57
C TRP A 107 -6.23 4.64 -5.39
N ASP A 108 -4.91 4.88 -5.30
CA ASP A 108 -4.23 5.89 -6.11
C ASP A 108 -3.98 5.38 -7.55
N LEU A 109 -3.99 4.07 -7.76
CA LEU A 109 -3.89 3.46 -9.10
C LEU A 109 -5.21 3.60 -9.88
N ASN A 110 -6.35 3.51 -9.18
CA ASN A 110 -7.67 3.69 -9.79
C ASN A 110 -8.02 5.15 -10.10
N THR A 111 -7.37 6.13 -9.47
CA THR A 111 -7.59 7.56 -9.76
C THR A 111 -6.75 8.08 -10.93
N LYS A 112 -5.59 7.47 -11.22
CA LYS A 112 -4.79 7.77 -12.43
C LYS A 112 -5.42 7.21 -13.73
N GLY A 113 -6.37 6.29 -13.63
CA GLY A 113 -7.21 5.83 -14.75
C GLY A 113 -8.48 6.64 -14.98
N ARG A 114 -8.92 7.46 -14.00
CA ARG A 114 -10.20 8.21 -14.08
C ARG A 114 -10.07 9.70 -14.39
N ASN A 115 -8.86 10.29 -14.31
CA ASN A 115 -8.64 11.72 -14.55
C ASN A 115 -7.90 12.04 -15.87
N ARG A 116 -8.31 11.43 -16.99
CA ARG A 116 -7.93 11.88 -18.36
C ARG A 116 -9.14 12.05 -19.29
N SER A 117 -10.26 12.53 -18.78
CA SER A 117 -11.43 12.87 -19.60
C SER A 117 -12.04 14.21 -19.20
N SER A 118 -11.29 15.29 -19.42
CA SER A 118 -11.89 16.60 -19.68
C SER A 118 -10.90 17.45 -20.44
N ASN A 119 -11.24 17.75 -21.69
CA ASN A 119 -10.56 18.63 -22.65
C ASN A 119 -9.16 18.23 -23.09
N GLU A 120 -9.05 17.67 -24.29
CA GLU A 120 -8.59 18.48 -25.43
C GLU A 120 -8.93 17.82 -26.77
N HIS A 121 -9.52 18.64 -27.63
CA HIS A 121 -9.73 18.40 -29.04
C HIS A 121 -8.39 18.59 -29.76
N THR A 122 -8.26 17.94 -30.92
CA THR A 122 -7.17 18.04 -31.93
C THR A 122 -5.98 17.07 -31.79
N GLY A 123 -5.69 16.39 -32.91
CA GLY A 123 -4.33 15.98 -33.23
C GLY A 123 -4.02 14.50 -33.14
N LYS A 124 -4.04 13.82 -34.30
CA LYS A 124 -3.35 12.54 -34.53
C LYS A 124 -1.89 12.60 -34.07
N ALA A 125 -1.39 11.51 -33.50
CA ALA A 125 -0.18 10.77 -33.90
C ALA A 125 0.39 9.99 -32.71
N GLY A 126 0.70 8.71 -32.91
CA GLY A 126 1.42 7.92 -31.93
C GLY A 126 2.86 8.40 -31.76
N ALA A 127 3.45 8.17 -30.59
CA ALA A 127 4.87 7.84 -30.42
C ALA A 127 5.27 7.72 -28.94
N LYS A 128 6.07 6.68 -28.69
CA LYS A 128 7.27 6.62 -27.84
C LYS A 128 7.13 6.85 -26.32
N LEU A 129 7.38 5.77 -25.59
CA LEU A 129 8.03 5.78 -24.27
C LEU A 129 9.34 6.59 -24.36
N SER A 130 9.38 7.78 -23.77
CA SER A 130 10.62 8.47 -23.44
C SER A 130 10.93 8.27 -21.96
N VAL A 131 11.98 7.51 -21.67
CA VAL A 131 12.64 7.51 -20.38
C VAL A 131 13.50 8.76 -20.31
N THR A 132 13.20 9.67 -19.39
CA THR A 132 14.06 10.83 -19.10
C THR A 132 14.78 10.56 -17.79
N THR A 133 16.07 10.25 -17.86
CA THR A 133 16.99 10.27 -16.72
C THR A 133 17.32 11.71 -16.37
N ASN A 134 17.01 12.14 -15.14
CA ASN A 134 17.53 13.39 -14.59
C ASN A 134 18.99 13.17 -14.18
N THR A 135 19.93 13.63 -15.00
CA THR A 135 21.27 13.96 -14.51
C THR A 135 21.20 15.36 -13.93
N ALA A 136 21.39 15.44 -12.61
CA ALA A 136 21.61 16.68 -11.90
C ALA A 136 22.88 17.36 -12.44
N LYS A 137 22.76 18.66 -12.76
CA LYS A 137 23.90 19.56 -12.88
C LYS A 137 24.37 19.89 -11.47
N ASP A 138 25.59 19.53 -11.15
CA ASP A 138 26.40 20.23 -10.15
C ASP A 138 27.75 20.58 -10.81
N ASN A 139 27.98 21.89 -10.90
CA ASN A 139 29.19 22.67 -11.18
C ASN A 139 30.34 22.08 -12.01
#